data_AF-A0AAV6TN55-F1
#
_entry.id   AF-A0AAV6TN55-F1
#
_cell.length_a   1.000
_cell.length_b   1.000
_cell.length_c   1.000
_cell.angle_alpha   90.00
_cell.angle_beta   90.00
_cell.angle_gamma   90.00
#
_symmetry.space_group_name_H-M   'P 1'
#
loop_
_entity.id
_entity.type
_entity.pdbx_description
1 polymer ?
#
loop_
_entity_poly.entity_id
_entity_poly.type
_entity_poly.pdbx_seq_one_letter_code
_entity_poly.pdbx_strand_id
1 'polypeptide(L)' 'MMQSKLKFLLSQGIIHPSKSPWSSPLHVVPDSTVRPVGDYRRLNSVTEFDSYLIFIVFDFLTTVVYAIRSTDEF' A
#
# COMPACT_ATOMS: atom_id res chain seq x y z
N MET A 1 14.05 -5.69 -18.34
CA MET A 1 13.04 -6.12 -17.33
C MET A 1 12.45 -4.94 -16.57
N MET A 2 13.24 -4.16 -15.81
CA MET A 2 12.77 -2.94 -15.11
C MET A 2 12.22 -1.85 -16.06
N GLN A 3 12.94 -1.54 -17.14
CA GLN A 3 12.46 -0.60 -18.17
C GLN A 3 11.12 -1.03 -18.81
N SER A 4 10.93 -2.33 -19.03
CA SER A 4 9.68 -2.87 -19.57
C SER A 4 8.51 -2.65 -18.62
N LYS A 5 8.72 -2.86 -17.31
CA LYS A 5 7.71 -2.59 -16.27
C LYS A 5 7.38 -1.09 -16.20
N LEU A 6 8.37 -0.20 -16.29
CA LEU A 6 8.13 1.24 -16.34
C LEU A 6 7.33 1.66 -17.58
N LYS A 7 7.68 1.15 -18.77
CA LYS A 7 6.93 1.40 -20.00
C LYS A 7 5.48 0.92 -19.90
N PHE A 8 5.26 -0.24 -19.28
CA PHE A 8 3.91 -0.73 -19.00
C PHE A 8 3.15 0.21 -18.06
N LEU A 9 3.74 0.63 -16.93
CA LEU A 9 3.09 1.56 -16.01
C LEU A 9 2.79 2.92 -16.66
N LEU A 10 3.66 3.40 -17.54
CA LEU A 10 3.44 4.60 -18.37
C LEU A 10 2.26 4.40 -19.34
N SER A 11 2.18 3.26 -20.03
CA SER A 11 1.09 2.99 -20.98
C SER A 11 -0.26 2.79 -20.29
N GLN A 12 -0.26 2.32 -19.03
CA GLN A 12 -1.47 2.23 -18.20
C GLN A 12 -1.86 3.58 -17.56
N GLY A 13 -1.05 4.64 -17.71
CA GLY A 13 -1.31 5.95 -17.11
C GLY A 13 -1.15 6.00 -15.59
N ILE A 14 -0.55 4.97 -14.98
CA ILE A 14 -0.32 4.91 -13.52
C ILE A 14 0.80 5.88 -13.10
N ILE A 15 1.80 6.08 -13.97
CA ILE A 15 2.90 7.02 -13.76
C ILE A 15 3.03 7.96 -14.96
N HIS A 16 3.66 9.11 -14.76
CA HIS A 16 4.01 10.06 -15.82
C HIS A 16 5.37 10.72 -15.56
N PRO A 17 6.05 11.24 -16.59
CA PRO A 17 7.24 12.06 -16.40
C PRO A 17 6.89 13.30 -15.57
N SER A 18 7.72 13.61 -14.57
CA SER A 18 7.53 14.76 -13.69
C SER A 18 8.81 15.61 -13.65
N LYS A 19 8.64 16.89 -13.33
CA LYS A 19 9.74 17.83 -13.00
C LYS A 19 9.66 18.27 -11.54
N SER A 20 9.15 17.39 -10.67
CA SER A 20 8.99 17.69 -9.25
C SER A 20 10.35 17.98 -8.59
N PRO A 21 10.44 18.95 -7.67
CA PRO A 21 11.62 19.12 -6.84
C PRO A 21 11.78 17.98 -5.81
N TRP A 22 10.75 17.13 -5.64
CA TRP A 22 10.77 15.96 -4.78
C TRP A 22 11.12 14.70 -5.56
N SER A 23 12.02 13.89 -5.01
CA SER A 23 12.40 12.58 -5.56
C SER A 23 12.70 11.60 -4.43
N SER A 24 12.36 10.33 -4.68
CA SER A 24 12.67 9.20 -3.78
C SER A 24 13.38 8.12 -4.58
N PRO A 25 14.42 7.47 -4.05
CA PRO A 25 15.12 6.38 -4.74
C PRO A 25 14.17 5.24 -5.12
N LEU A 26 14.47 4.56 -6.23
CA LEU A 26 13.74 3.38 -6.68
C LEU A 26 14.64 2.15 -6.57
N HIS A 27 14.20 1.16 -5.79
CA HIS A 27 14.88 -0.13 -5.63
C HIS A 27 14.16 -1.21 -6.43
N VAL A 28 14.91 -2.24 -6.82
CA VAL A 28 14.35 -3.43 -7.47
C VAL A 28 14.50 -4.60 -6.51
N VAL A 29 13.38 -5.17 -6.10
CA VAL A 29 13.37 -6.37 -5.25
C VAL A 29 13.28 -7.59 -6.17
N PRO A 30 14.21 -8.56 -6.05
CA PRO A 30 14.12 -9.81 -6.79
C PRO A 30 12.94 -10.64 -6.26
N ASP A 31 12.07 -11.06 -7.17
CA ASP A 31 10.93 -11.94 -6.95
C ASP A 31 10.66 -12.74 -8.25
N SER A 32 9.62 -13.56 -8.29
CA SER A 32 9.09 -14.20 -9.52
C SER A 32 8.96 -13.23 -10.71
N THR A 33 8.65 -11.96 -10.43
CA THR A 33 8.71 -10.85 -11.37
C THR A 33 9.46 -9.67 -10.76
N VAL A 34 10.09 -8.83 -11.59
CA VAL A 34 10.76 -7.62 -11.11
C VAL A 34 9.72 -6.65 -10.57
N ARG A 35 9.81 -6.37 -9.27
CA ARG A 35 8.97 -5.37 -8.60
C ARG A 35 9.80 -4.12 -8.29
N PRO A 36 9.56 -3.01 -9.01
CA PRO A 36 10.13 -1.72 -8.63
C PRO A 36 9.43 -1.23 -7.34
N VAL A 37 10.21 -0.82 -6.34
CA VAL A 37 9.74 -0.37 -5.02
C VAL A 37 10.34 1.00 -4.73
N GLY A 38 9.49 2.00 -4.49
CA GLY A 38 9.92 3.34 -4.10
C GLY A 38 10.31 3.39 -2.62
N ASP A 39 11.46 4.00 -2.31
CA ASP A 39 11.87 4.26 -0.94
C ASP A 39 11.29 5.59 -0.44
N TYR A 40 10.06 5.54 0.07
CA TYR A 40 9.35 6.72 0.58
C TYR A 40 9.71 7.06 2.03
N ARG A 41 10.73 6.48 2.66
CA ARG A 41 11.02 6.72 4.09
C ARG A 41 11.24 8.19 4.43
N ARG A 42 12.00 8.92 3.59
CA ARG A 42 12.23 10.36 3.76
C ARG A 42 10.99 11.20 3.47
N LEU A 43 10.15 10.75 2.54
CA LEU A 43 8.87 11.41 2.26
C LEU A 43 7.93 11.23 3.46
N ASN A 44 7.79 10.01 3.95
CA ASN A 44 6.92 9.66 5.08
C ASN A 44 7.32 10.37 6.37
N SER A 45 8.60 10.71 6.57
CA SER A 45 9.04 11.45 7.76
C SER A 45 8.64 12.93 7.77
N VAL A 46 8.23 13.49 6.62
CA VAL A 46 7.79 14.90 6.50
C VAL A 46 6.29 15.03 6.22
N THR A 47 5.60 13.92 5.93
CA THR A 47 4.15 13.90 5.77
C THR A 47 3.46 13.84 7.12
N GLU A 48 2.31 14.50 7.24
CA GLU A 48 1.44 14.35 8.41
C GLU A 48 0.82 12.95 8.41
N PHE A 49 0.86 12.29 9.57
CA PHE A 49 0.29 10.96 9.73
C PHE A 49 -1.22 11.07 9.91
N ASP A 50 -1.96 10.59 8.91
CA ASP A 50 -3.42 10.51 8.91
C ASP A 50 -3.86 9.05 9.00
N SER A 51 -4.16 8.58 10.21
CA SER A 51 -4.58 7.19 10.45
C SER A 51 -6.08 7.03 10.43
N TYR A 52 -6.57 6.22 9.50
CA TYR A 52 -7.87 5.57 9.61
C TYR A 52 -7.74 4.31 10.49
N LEU A 53 -8.77 4.04 11.32
CA LEU A 53 -8.78 2.85 12.18
C LEU A 53 -8.85 1.58 11.33
N ILE A 54 -7.76 0.83 11.31
CA ILE A 54 -7.74 -0.55 10.80
C ILE A 54 -7.87 -1.47 12.02
N PHE A 55 -9.03 -2.12 12.15
CA PHE A 55 -9.24 -3.07 13.23
C PHE A 55 -8.32 -4.27 13.07
N ILE A 56 -7.78 -4.75 14.19
CA ILE A 56 -7.08 -6.03 14.23
C ILE A 56 -8.10 -7.11 13.88
N VAL A 57 -7.74 -8.01 12.96
CA VAL A 57 -8.64 -9.07 12.47
C VAL A 57 -9.27 -9.85 13.63
N PHE A 58 -8.49 -10.10 14.69
CA PHE A 58 -8.97 -10.76 15.90
C PHE A 58 -10.12 -9.99 16.57
N ASP A 59 -9.93 -8.69 16.84
CA ASP A 59 -10.95 -7.84 17.50
C ASP A 59 -12.24 -7.74 16.66
N PHE A 60 -12.09 -7.70 15.33
CA PHE A 60 -13.23 -7.75 14.43
C PHE A 60 -13.99 -9.08 14.54
N LEU A 61 -13.28 -10.21 14.48
CA LEU A 61 -13.89 -11.54 14.58
C LEU A 61 -14.55 -11.76 15.94
N THR A 62 -13.91 -11.33 17.02
CA THR A 62 -14.47 -11.38 18.37
C THR A 62 -15.79 -10.62 18.43
N THR A 63 -15.84 -9.39 17.92
CA THR A 63 -17.05 -8.58 17.88
C THR A 63 -18.17 -9.26 17.09
N VAL A 64 -17.87 -9.81 15.90
CA VAL A 64 -18.85 -10.48 15.05
C VAL A 64 -19.39 -11.76 15.70
N VAL A 65 -18.52 -12.60 16.29
CA VAL A 65 -18.94 -13.83 16.96
C VAL A 65 -19.81 -13.55 18.18
N TYR A 66 -19.48 -12.53 18.98
CA TYR A 66 -20.34 -12.10 20.09
C TYR A 66 -21.70 -11.61 19.60
N ALA A 67 -21.72 -10.82 18.51
CA ALA A 67 -22.97 -10.35 17.92
C ALA A 67 -23.84 -11.52 17.42
N ILE A 68 -23.28 -12.50 16.71
CA ILE A 68 -24.02 -13.68 16.24
C ILE A 68 -24.56 -14.51 17.41
N ARG A 69 -23.75 -14.76 18.44
CA ARG A 69 -24.20 -15.52 19.63
C ARG A 69 -25.31 -14.81 20.39
N SER A 70 -25.29 -13.48 20.42
CA SER A 70 -26.37 -12.70 21.05
C SER A 70 -27.68 -12.70 20.26
N THR A 71 -27.65 -13.01 18.96
CA THR A 71 -28.86 -13.13 18.12
C THR A 71 -29.47 -14.53 18.14
N ASP A 72 -28.70 -15.56 18.50
CA ASP A 72 -29.16 -16.95 18.61
C ASP A 72 -29.78 -17.29 19.99
N GLU A 73 -29.71 -16.38 20.98
CA GLU A 73 -30.32 -16.55 22.31
C GLU A 73 -31.77 -16.03 22.41
N PHE A 74 -32.48 -15.87 21.28
CA PHE A 74 -33.91 -15.55 21.20
C PHE A 74 -34.70 -16.52 20.33
#